data_AF-A0A1Q3CSI0-F1
#
_entry.id   AF-A0A1Q3CSI0-F1
#
_cell.length_a   1.000
_cell.length_b   1.000
_cell.length_c   1.000
_cell.angle_alpha   90.00
_cell.angle_beta   90.00
_cell.angle_gamma   90.00
#
_symmetry.space_group_name_H-M   'P 1'
#
loop_
_entity.id
_entity.type
_entity.pdbx_description
1 polymer ?
#
loop_
_entity_poly.entity_id
_entity_poly.type
_entity_poly.pdbx_seq_one_letter_code
_entity_poly.pdbx_strand_id
1 'polypeptide(L)'
;PFFDGNHYSFWKTRMTIFLQSLDYQLWISDMFTRFTTIINSLKNLGKSYPNQELIRMILRCLPKCWTPKVTAIEEAKELSTLLLEQLLGSPMMHETIMKNHE
;
A
#
# COMPACT_ATOMS: atom_id res chain seq x y z
N PRO A 1 9.71 21.43 -13.44
CA PRO A 1 9.53 21.75 -14.88
C PRO A 1 8.03 21.82 -15.22
N PHE A 2 7.61 22.72 -16.11
CA PHE A 2 6.25 22.79 -16.66
C PHE A 2 6.20 21.96 -17.96
N PHE A 3 5.06 21.35 -18.29
CA PHE A 3 4.93 20.56 -19.52
C PHE A 3 4.94 21.50 -20.74
N ASP A 4 6.08 21.55 -21.44
CA ASP A 4 6.33 22.45 -22.57
C ASP A 4 6.31 21.74 -23.93
N GLY A 5 5.95 20.45 -23.96
CA GLY A 5 5.90 19.62 -25.17
C GLY A 5 7.27 19.11 -25.66
N ASN A 6 8.39 19.54 -25.06
CA ASN A 6 9.72 19.01 -25.35
C ASN A 6 10.04 17.80 -24.47
N HIS A 7 11.04 16.99 -24.82
CA HIS A 7 11.46 15.82 -24.02
C HIS A 7 10.32 14.83 -23.75
N TYR A 8 9.56 14.47 -24.78
CA TYR A 8 8.41 13.55 -24.68
C TYR A 8 8.72 12.27 -23.89
N SER A 9 9.91 11.67 -24.10
CA SER A 9 10.31 10.46 -23.35
C SER A 9 10.35 10.71 -21.84
N PHE A 10 10.89 11.85 -21.40
CA PHE A 10 10.97 12.21 -19.99
C PHE A 10 9.57 12.40 -19.38
N TRP A 11 8.71 13.16 -20.07
CA TRP A 11 7.35 13.40 -19.60
C TRP A 11 6.48 12.15 -19.65
N LYS A 12 6.61 11.30 -20.66
CA LYS A 12 5.90 10.02 -20.76
C LYS A 12 6.24 9.12 -19.58
N THR A 13 7.52 8.97 -19.25
CA THR A 13 7.95 8.21 -18.06
C THR A 13 7.33 8.79 -16.80
N ARG A 14 7.44 10.11 -16.59
CA ARG A 14 6.85 10.76 -15.42
C ARG A 14 5.33 10.65 -15.31
N MET A 15 4.61 10.82 -16.42
CA MET A 15 3.15 10.70 -16.44
C MET A 15 2.71 9.26 -16.14
N THR A 16 3.45 8.29 -16.68
CA THR A 16 3.18 6.85 -16.44
C THR A 16 3.37 6.51 -14.96
N ILE A 17 4.48 6.95 -14.35
CA ILE A 17 4.75 6.76 -12.91
C ILE A 17 3.65 7.40 -12.07
N PHE A 18 3.23 8.62 -12.42
CA PHE A 18 2.17 9.33 -11.70
C PHE A 18 0.83 8.58 -11.79
N LEU A 19 0.42 8.17 -13.00
CA LEU A 19 -0.83 7.42 -13.20
C LEU A 19 -0.80 6.06 -12.48
N GLN A 20 0.32 5.33 -12.55
CA GLN A 20 0.51 4.08 -11.81
C GLN A 20 0.44 4.30 -10.29
N SER A 21 1.01 5.41 -9.78
CA SER A 21 0.92 5.74 -8.35
C SER A 21 -0.50 6.04 -7.90
N LEU A 22 -1.29 6.73 -8.74
CA LEU A 22 -2.69 7.02 -8.47
C LEU A 22 -3.53 5.74 -8.46
N ASP A 23 -3.38 4.89 -9.48
CA ASP A 23 -4.07 3.60 -9.57
C ASP A 23 -3.73 2.71 -8.38
N TYR A 24 -2.45 2.69 -7.98
CA TYR A 24 -1.99 1.93 -6.84
C TYR A 24 -2.56 2.45 -5.51
N GLN A 25 -2.61 3.78 -5.33
CA GLN A 25 -3.22 4.40 -4.15
C GLN A 25 -4.72 4.11 -4.07
N LEU A 26 -5.42 4.18 -5.21
CA LEU A 26 -6.84 3.82 -5.32
C LEU A 26 -7.07 2.35 -4.97
N TRP A 27 -6.22 1.45 -5.48
CA TRP A 27 -6.28 0.02 -5.18
C TRP A 27 -6.09 -0.28 -3.69
N ILE A 28 -5.09 0.34 -3.04
CA ILE A 28 -4.89 0.19 -1.59
C ILE A 28 -6.12 0.67 -0.82
N SER A 29 -6.67 1.83 -1.17
CA SER A 29 -7.84 2.41 -0.50
C SER A 29 -9.08 1.50 -0.62
N ASP A 30 -9.33 0.94 -1.81
CA ASP A 30 -10.42 -0.02 -2.03
C ASP A 30 -10.23 -1.30 -1.19
N MET A 31 -9.03 -1.87 -1.19
CA MET A 31 -8.71 -3.07 -0.42
C MET A 31 -8.96 -2.86 1.09
N PHE A 32 -8.52 -1.73 1.64
CA PHE A 32 -8.76 -1.37 3.04
C PHE A 32 -10.23 -1.17 3.37
N THR A 33 -10.99 -0.54 2.47
CA THR A 33 -12.43 -0.32 2.65
C THR A 33 -13.17 -1.65 2.72
N ARG A 34 -12.84 -2.58 1.81
CA ARG A 34 -13.40 -3.94 1.79
C ARG A 34 -13.01 -4.73 3.04
N PHE A 35 -11.75 -4.64 3.47
CA PHE A 35 -11.29 -5.29 4.70
C PHE A 35 -12.09 -4.80 5.92
N THR A 36 -12.20 -3.48 6.10
CA THR A 36 -12.95 -2.88 7.22
C THR A 36 -14.41 -3.32 7.22
N THR A 37 -15.03 -3.40 6.05
CA THR A 37 -16.41 -3.88 5.90
C THR A 37 -16.57 -5.32 6.37
N ILE A 38 -15.63 -6.21 6.03
CA ILE A 38 -15.61 -7.60 6.49
C ILE A 38 -15.43 -7.67 8.00
N ILE A 39 -14.49 -6.92 8.57
CA ILE A 39 -14.25 -6.90 10.03
C ILE A 39 -15.46 -6.41 10.80
N ASN A 40 -16.12 -5.34 10.32
CA ASN A 40 -17.34 -4.84 10.94
C ASN A 40 -18.47 -5.87 10.85
N SER A 41 -18.60 -6.57 9.72
CA SER A 41 -19.58 -7.64 9.56
C SER A 41 -19.31 -8.80 10.52
N LEU A 42 -18.05 -9.21 10.70
CA LEU A 42 -17.65 -10.25 11.66
C LEU A 42 -17.93 -9.83 13.10
N LYS A 43 -17.65 -8.57 13.44
CA LYS A 43 -17.94 -7.99 14.76
C LYS A 43 -19.44 -8.01 15.07
N ASN A 44 -20.29 -7.70 14.08
CA ASN A 44 -21.75 -7.80 14.22
C ASN A 44 -22.25 -9.23 14.44
N LEU A 45 -21.51 -10.23 13.95
CA LEU A 45 -21.77 -11.65 14.19
C LEU A 45 -21.20 -12.15 15.53
N GLY A 46 -20.67 -11.27 16.38
CA GLY A 46 -20.06 -11.62 17.67
C GLY A 46 -18.64 -12.18 17.56
N LYS A 47 -18.02 -12.17 16.37
CA LYS A 47 -16.63 -12.58 16.17
C LYS A 47 -15.72 -11.35 16.20
N SER A 48 -15.01 -11.16 17.31
CA SER A 48 -14.00 -10.12 17.44
C SER A 48 -12.59 -10.71 17.30
N TYR A 49 -11.74 -10.02 16.56
CA TYR A 49 -10.33 -10.39 16.38
C TYR A 49 -9.43 -9.35 17.07
N PRO A 50 -8.34 -9.78 17.72
CA PRO A 50 -7.35 -8.83 18.22
C PRO A 50 -6.66 -8.12 17.05
N ASN A 51 -6.27 -6.86 17.25
CA ASN A 51 -5.65 -6.03 16.19
C ASN A 51 -4.44 -6.70 15.52
N GLN A 52 -3.66 -7.49 16.25
CA GLN A 52 -2.52 -8.21 15.69
C GLN A 52 -2.93 -9.24 14.61
N GLU A 53 -4.04 -9.94 14.80
CA GLU A 53 -4.59 -10.89 13.82
C GLU A 53 -5.09 -10.16 12.57
N LEU A 54 -5.81 -9.05 12.77
CA LEU A 54 -6.31 -8.21 11.68
C LEU A 54 -5.17 -7.69 10.79
N ILE A 55 -4.08 -7.27 11.43
CA ILE A 55 -2.89 -6.75 10.75
C ILE A 55 -2.19 -7.85 9.95
N ARG A 56 -2.01 -9.04 10.53
CA ARG A 56 -1.47 -10.20 9.79
C ARG A 56 -2.35 -10.56 8.59
N MET A 57 -3.66 -10.43 8.73
CA MET A 57 -4.62 -10.71 7.67
C MET A 57 -4.51 -9.70 6.52
N ILE A 58 -4.36 -8.40 6.81
CA ILE A 58 -4.08 -7.35 5.81
C ILE A 58 -2.73 -7.59 5.13
N LEU A 59 -1.67 -7.87 5.91
CA LEU A 59 -0.33 -8.08 5.38
C LEU A 59 -0.27 -9.26 4.40
N ARG A 60 -1.06 -10.32 4.64
CA ARG A 60 -1.22 -11.45 3.71
C ARG A 60 -1.95 -11.11 2.41
N CYS A 61 -2.76 -10.05 2.40
CA CYS A 61 -3.47 -9.60 1.21
C CYS A 61 -2.67 -8.61 0.37
N LEU A 62 -1.51 -8.13 0.86
CA LEU A 62 -0.66 -7.21 0.10
C LEU A 62 0.04 -7.93 -1.07
N PRO A 63 0.34 -7.21 -2.17
CA PRO A 63 1.04 -7.79 -3.31
C PRO A 63 2.47 -8.21 -2.93
N LYS A 64 3.02 -9.21 -3.63
CA LYS A 64 4.36 -9.77 -3.36
C LYS A 64 5.51 -8.74 -3.37
N CYS A 65 5.36 -7.61 -4.06
CA CYS A 65 6.36 -6.55 -4.03
C CYS A 65 6.50 -5.89 -2.64
N TRP A 66 5.57 -6.14 -1.71
CA TRP A 66 5.63 -5.68 -0.33
C TRP A 66 6.30 -6.67 0.62
N THR A 67 6.59 -7.89 0.18
CA THR A 67 7.14 -8.96 1.03
C THR A 67 8.36 -8.51 1.85
N PRO A 68 9.38 -7.81 1.29
CA PRO A 68 10.53 -7.37 2.07
C PRO A 68 10.15 -6.42 3.24
N LYS A 69 9.13 -5.59 3.06
CA LYS A 69 8.64 -4.66 4.09
C LYS A 69 7.76 -5.37 5.11
N VAL A 70 6.92 -6.32 4.67
CA VAL A 70 6.17 -7.19 5.58
C VAL A 70 7.15 -7.92 6.52
N THR A 71 8.24 -8.47 5.98
CA THR A 71 9.28 -9.13 6.77
C THR A 71 9.95 -8.17 7.76
N ALA A 72 10.37 -6.98 7.32
CA ALA A 72 10.98 -5.98 8.21
C ALA A 72 10.05 -5.54 9.35
N ILE A 73 8.75 -5.44 9.07
CA ILE A 73 7.72 -5.11 10.06
C ILE A 73 7.53 -6.26 11.06
N GLU A 74 7.45 -7.49 10.57
CA GLU A 74 7.33 -8.68 11.42
C GLU A 74 8.55 -8.85 12.34
N GLU A 75 9.75 -8.55 11.83
CA GLU A 75 11.00 -8.54 12.60
C GLU A 75 11.04 -7.42 13.65
N ALA A 76 10.54 -6.23 13.32
CA ALA A 76 10.52 -5.09 14.23
C ALA A 76 9.53 -5.25 15.41
N LYS A 77 8.63 -6.25 15.38
CA LYS A 77 7.57 -6.50 16.39
C LYS A 77 6.61 -5.34 16.70
N GLU A 78 6.76 -4.20 16.02
CA GLU A 78 5.95 -2.98 16.13
C GLU A 78 4.67 -3.08 15.29
N LEU A 79 3.89 -4.14 15.51
CA LEU A 79 2.70 -4.45 14.70
C LEU A 79 1.53 -3.47 14.96
N SER A 80 1.41 -2.91 16.17
CA SER A 80 0.17 -2.24 16.61
C SER A 80 0.03 -0.77 16.24
N THR A 81 1.14 -0.06 15.99
CA THR A 81 1.16 1.42 16.06
C THR A 81 1.67 2.06 14.78
N LEU A 82 2.61 1.42 14.09
CA LEU A 82 3.32 2.00 12.96
C LEU A 82 2.72 1.64 11.61
N LEU A 83 1.94 0.56 11.53
CA LEU A 83 1.68 -0.08 10.26
C LEU A 83 0.79 0.75 9.33
N LEU A 84 -0.34 1.29 9.80
CA LEU A 84 -1.38 1.84 8.92
C LEU A 84 -0.94 3.17 8.28
N GLU A 85 -0.43 4.09 9.10
CA GLU A 85 0.05 5.39 8.63
C GLU A 85 1.36 5.28 7.85
N GLN A 86 2.28 4.38 8.24
CA GLN A 86 3.51 4.18 7.46
C GLN A 86 3.32 3.32 6.21
N LEU A 87 2.26 2.51 6.10
CA LEU A 87 1.93 1.84 4.83
C LEU A 87 1.48 2.87 3.81
N LEU A 88 0.55 3.75 4.20
CA LEU A 88 -0.03 4.80 3.37
C LEU A 88 0.93 5.98 3.14
N GLY A 89 1.83 6.25 4.08
CA GLY A 89 2.75 7.39 4.05
C GLY A 89 4.19 7.08 3.64
N SER A 90 4.57 5.82 3.39
CA SER A 90 6.00 5.54 3.15
C SER A 90 6.51 6.05 1.79
N PRO A 91 7.74 6.58 1.74
CA PRO A 91 8.46 6.94 0.51
C PRO A 91 8.57 5.79 -0.51
N MET A 92 8.34 4.54 -0.11
CA MET A 92 8.37 3.37 -0.98
C MET A 92 7.26 3.36 -2.05
N MET A 93 6.12 4.03 -1.84
CA MET A 93 5.16 4.27 -2.95
C MET A 93 5.78 5.11 -4.07
N HIS A 94 6.74 5.97 -3.73
CA HIS A 94 7.47 6.77 -4.73
C HIS A 94 8.65 5.95 -5.32
N GLU A 95 9.35 5.13 -4.52
CA GLU A 95 10.51 4.36 -5.01
C GLU A 95 10.19 3.05 -5.75
N THR A 96 9.22 2.24 -5.31
CA THR A 96 8.91 0.94 -5.97
C THR A 96 8.39 1.12 -7.39
N ILE A 97 7.73 2.26 -7.67
CA ILE A 97 7.29 2.63 -9.02
C ILE A 97 8.50 3.03 -9.88
N MET A 98 9.55 3.62 -9.28
CA MET A 98 10.80 3.93 -9.99
C MET A 98 11.67 2.69 -10.23
N LYS A 99 11.71 1.71 -9.32
CA LYS A 99 12.59 0.53 -9.40
C LYS A 99 12.05 -0.65 -10.23
N ASN A 100 10.76 -0.72 -10.53
CA ASN A 100 10.19 -1.79 -11.36
C ASN A 100 10.45 -1.62 -12.87
N HIS A 101 11.20 -0.59 -13.29
CA HIS A 101 11.43 -0.25 -14.69
C HIS A 101 12.89 0.14 -15.03
N GLU A 102 13.88 -0.42 -14.30
CA GLU A 102 15.24 -0.58 -14.84
C GLU A 102 15.39 -1.93 -15.56
#